data_AF-A0A9E4R388-F1
#
_entry.id   AF-A0A9E4R388-F1
#
_cell.length_a   1.000
_cell.length_b   1.000
_cell.length_c   1.000
_cell.angle_alpha   90.00
_cell.angle_beta   90.00
_cell.angle_gamma   90.00
#
_symmetry.space_group_name_H-M   'P 1'
#
loop_
_entity.id
_entity.type
_entity.pdbx_description
1 polymer ?
#
loop_
_entity_poly.entity_id
_entity_poly.type
_entity_poly.pdbx_seq_one_letter_code
_entity_poly.pdbx_strand_id
1 'polypeptide(L)'
;MDVIESNIRTQDPDFKKNLEHMRTLAAELTENLRSVRERADTDAAELHRSRGKMLVRDRVRTLLDPGTPFLEFSPLASWKMYEDENPGGGIVTGIGSIHGKQVVIVANDATVKGGTYYPITVKKHLRAQEIALENRLPCIYLVDSGGAFLPLQAEVFPDRDHFGRIFYNQSQMSAESIPQLAVVMGSCTAGGAYIPAMSDEVVIVRQQGTIFLAGPPLVKAATGEEVDAETLGGADVHTRQSGVADHYAMDDEHALSIARNIAENFVYGGNPGLEIADPEPPLYDPEEIYGIIPSDSRRQYDVREVIARVVDGSRFQEFKENYGETLVCGFARIWGYRVGIVASNGVLFSESALKGTHFIELCAHRRIPLLFLQNITGFMVGREYEAGGIAKDGAKMVMAVANAAVPKFTVIIGSSFGAGNYGMCGRAYQPRFLWSWPNSRISVMGGPQAAGVLLSVR
;
A
#
# COMPACT_ATOMS: atom_id res chain seq x y z
N MET A 1 20.02 -10.87 22.93
CA MET A 1 19.71 -9.48 22.51
C MET A 1 19.43 -8.74 23.79
N ASP A 2 20.08 -7.61 24.00
CA ASP A 2 19.92 -6.83 25.21
C ASP A 2 18.64 -6.02 25.15
N VAL A 3 18.06 -5.75 26.31
CA VAL A 3 16.87 -4.91 26.43
C VAL A 3 17.31 -3.45 26.29
N ILE A 4 16.60 -2.67 25.48
CA ILE A 4 16.77 -1.21 25.46
C ILE A 4 16.20 -0.65 26.76
N GLU A 5 17.02 -0.01 27.58
CA GLU A 5 16.56 0.73 28.75
C GLU A 5 16.07 2.12 28.32
N SER A 6 14.77 2.36 28.45
CA SER A 6 14.16 3.65 28.10
C SER A 6 14.54 4.75 29.09
N ASN A 7 14.91 5.91 28.56
CA ASN A 7 15.16 7.13 29.33
C ASN A 7 13.96 8.09 29.33
N ILE A 8 12.84 7.69 28.71
CA ILE A 8 11.65 8.51 28.58
C ILE A 8 10.92 8.60 29.92
N ARG A 9 10.58 9.83 30.30
CA ARG A 9 9.75 10.12 31.47
C ARG A 9 8.40 10.64 31.00
N THR A 10 7.38 9.80 31.07
CA THR A 10 6.02 10.12 30.57
C THR A 10 5.34 11.29 31.31
N GLN A 11 5.90 11.68 32.46
CA GLN A 11 5.41 12.82 33.24
C GLN A 11 6.02 14.16 32.84
N ASP A 12 7.09 14.16 32.05
CA ASP A 12 7.80 15.38 31.68
C ASP A 12 6.91 16.30 30.81
N PRO A 13 6.99 17.63 30.98
CA PRO A 13 6.18 18.58 30.21
C PRO A 13 6.37 18.45 28.70
N ASP A 14 7.60 18.20 28.25
CA ASP A 14 7.92 18.00 26.84
C ASP A 14 7.23 16.76 26.26
N PHE A 15 7.21 15.65 26.99
CA PHE A 15 6.53 14.43 26.58
C PHE A 15 5.03 14.67 26.42
N LYS A 16 4.39 15.33 27.40
CA LYS A 16 2.96 15.65 27.36
C LYS A 16 2.60 16.55 26.17
N LYS A 17 3.44 17.53 25.87
CA LYS A 17 3.28 18.42 24.71
C LYS A 17 3.36 17.65 23.39
N ASN A 18 4.36 16.78 23.24
CA ASN A 18 4.52 15.93 22.06
C ASN A 18 3.33 14.98 21.89
N LEU A 19 2.89 14.36 22.99
CA LEU A 19 1.76 13.45 23.05
C LEU A 19 0.48 14.12 22.56
N GLU A 20 0.17 15.32 23.04
CA GLU A 20 -0.99 16.09 22.62
C GLU A 20 -0.92 16.46 21.13
N HIS A 21 0.23 16.93 20.66
CA HIS A 21 0.43 17.26 19.25
C HIS A 21 0.23 16.05 18.33
N MET A 22 0.85 14.91 18.66
CA MET A 22 0.75 13.71 17.83
C MET A 22 -0.64 13.08 17.89
N ARG A 23 -1.30 13.09 19.06
CA ARG A 23 -2.71 12.65 19.17
C ARG A 23 -3.65 13.52 18.35
N THR A 24 -3.38 14.82 18.25
CA THR A 24 -4.15 15.73 17.38
C THR A 24 -4.01 15.31 15.91
N LEU A 25 -2.78 15.08 15.43
CA LEU A 25 -2.55 14.62 14.06
C LEU A 25 -3.14 13.22 13.79
N ALA A 26 -3.09 12.32 14.78
CA ALA A 26 -3.69 11.00 14.67
C ALA A 26 -5.22 11.06 14.61
N ALA A 27 -5.84 11.96 15.38
CA ALA A 27 -7.28 12.22 15.33
C ALA A 27 -7.69 12.81 13.98
N GLU A 28 -6.94 13.79 13.44
CA GLU A 28 -7.15 14.33 12.10
C GLU A 28 -7.06 13.24 11.02
N LEU A 29 -6.04 12.38 11.08
CA LEU A 29 -5.92 11.25 10.15
C LEU A 29 -7.13 10.32 10.26
N THR A 30 -7.54 9.99 11.49
CA THR A 30 -8.70 9.11 11.74
C THR A 30 -9.97 9.69 11.14
N GLU A 31 -10.19 11.00 11.32
CA GLU A 31 -11.34 11.71 10.77
C GLU A 31 -11.31 11.76 9.23
N ASN A 32 -10.15 12.01 8.63
CA ASN A 32 -9.99 11.98 7.18
C ASN A 32 -10.25 10.57 6.60
N LEU A 33 -9.77 9.52 7.28
CA LEU A 33 -10.07 8.14 6.90
C LEU A 33 -11.55 7.83 7.03
N ARG A 34 -12.19 8.32 8.10
CA ARG A 34 -13.62 8.15 8.35
C ARG A 34 -14.45 8.79 7.26
N SER A 35 -14.17 10.03 6.88
CA SER A 35 -14.93 10.75 5.84
C SER A 35 -14.85 10.09 4.45
N VAL A 36 -13.76 9.38 4.14
CA VAL A 36 -13.64 8.59 2.91
C VAL A 36 -14.34 7.23 3.02
N ARG A 37 -14.40 6.63 4.22
CA ARG A 37 -15.00 5.31 4.46
C ARG A 37 -16.51 5.34 4.64
N GLU A 38 -17.02 6.32 5.37
CA GLU A 38 -18.42 6.45 5.78
C GLU A 38 -19.23 7.22 4.72
N ARG A 39 -19.42 6.61 3.56
CA ARG A 39 -20.24 7.16 2.45
C ARG A 39 -21.56 6.41 2.24
N ALA A 40 -21.95 5.64 3.24
CA ALA A 40 -23.13 4.78 3.22
C ALA A 40 -24.46 5.55 3.12
N ASP A 41 -24.48 6.83 3.51
CA ASP A 41 -25.70 7.67 3.61
C ASP A 41 -25.75 8.74 2.51
N THR A 42 -25.22 8.44 1.33
CA THR A 42 -25.26 9.33 0.16
C THR A 42 -26.36 8.90 -0.81
N ASP A 43 -26.94 9.84 -1.57
CA ASP A 43 -27.92 9.54 -2.63
C ASP A 43 -27.42 8.46 -3.61
N ALA A 44 -26.11 8.47 -3.91
CA ALA A 44 -25.48 7.46 -4.75
C ALA A 44 -25.46 6.07 -4.09
N ALA A 45 -25.23 6.00 -2.78
CA ALA A 45 -25.28 4.74 -2.02
C ALA A 45 -26.72 4.23 -1.89
N GLU A 46 -27.70 5.10 -1.66
CA GLU A 46 -29.13 4.74 -1.65
C GLU A 46 -29.57 4.22 -3.02
N LEU A 47 -29.19 4.90 -4.11
CA LEU A 47 -29.45 4.45 -5.48
C LEU A 47 -28.76 3.11 -5.78
N HIS A 48 -27.56 2.88 -5.25
CA HIS A 48 -26.87 1.61 -5.41
C HIS A 48 -27.60 0.47 -4.69
N ARG A 49 -28.06 0.71 -3.45
CA ARG A 49 -28.85 -0.28 -2.69
C ARG A 49 -30.23 -0.51 -3.27
N SER A 50 -30.89 0.51 -3.84
CA SER A 50 -32.20 0.35 -4.47
C SER A 50 -32.17 -0.55 -5.70
N ARG A 51 -30.98 -0.79 -6.27
CA ARG A 51 -30.72 -1.78 -7.31
C ARG A 51 -30.43 -3.19 -6.76
N GLY A 52 -30.57 -3.42 -5.46
CA GLY A 52 -30.33 -4.70 -4.80
C GLY A 52 -28.84 -5.03 -4.55
N LYS A 53 -27.94 -4.05 -4.70
CA LYS A 53 -26.48 -4.25 -4.65
C LYS A 53 -25.92 -3.94 -3.27
N MET A 54 -24.97 -4.75 -2.82
CA MET A 54 -24.17 -4.47 -1.62
C MET A 54 -23.17 -3.34 -1.90
N LEU A 55 -22.89 -2.50 -0.90
CA LEU A 55 -21.83 -1.51 -1.01
C LEU A 55 -20.46 -2.18 -1.02
N VAL A 56 -19.48 -1.53 -1.64
CA VAL A 56 -18.13 -2.10 -1.82
C VAL A 56 -17.49 -2.59 -0.52
N ARG A 57 -17.61 -1.82 0.58
CA ARG A 57 -17.02 -2.18 1.87
C ARG A 57 -17.76 -3.32 2.56
N ASP A 58 -19.06 -3.43 2.34
CA ASP A 58 -19.86 -4.55 2.84
C ASP A 58 -19.54 -5.83 2.06
N ARG A 59 -19.31 -5.73 0.74
CA ARG A 59 -18.81 -6.85 -0.07
C ARG A 59 -17.45 -7.35 0.44
N VAL A 60 -16.50 -6.43 0.66
CA VAL A 60 -15.18 -6.78 1.23
C VAL A 60 -15.33 -7.43 2.60
N ARG A 61 -16.11 -6.84 3.52
CA ARG A 61 -16.33 -7.40 4.86
C ARG A 61 -16.94 -8.80 4.82
N THR A 62 -17.89 -9.03 3.92
CA THR A 62 -18.60 -10.32 3.78
C THR A 62 -17.71 -11.38 3.14
N LEU A 63 -16.82 -10.99 2.25
CA LEU A 63 -15.87 -11.89 1.61
C LEU A 63 -14.83 -12.44 2.60
N LEU A 64 -14.38 -11.61 3.53
CA LEU A 64 -13.30 -11.93 4.47
C LEU A 64 -13.73 -12.89 5.59
N ASP A 65 -12.76 -13.62 6.13
CA ASP A 65 -12.97 -14.46 7.30
C ASP A 65 -13.37 -13.63 8.53
N PRO A 66 -14.41 -14.03 9.29
CA PRO A 66 -14.85 -13.31 10.47
C PRO A 66 -13.72 -13.09 11.50
N GLY A 67 -13.59 -11.86 11.99
CA GLY A 67 -12.60 -11.50 13.01
C GLY A 67 -11.17 -11.35 12.50
N THR A 68 -10.91 -11.51 11.20
CA THR A 68 -9.56 -11.32 10.62
C THR A 68 -9.31 -9.85 10.23
N PRO A 69 -8.04 -9.40 10.30
CA PRO A 69 -7.70 -8.03 9.92
C PRO A 69 -7.77 -7.81 8.41
N PHE A 70 -8.06 -6.57 8.02
CA PHE A 70 -7.94 -6.08 6.65
C PHE A 70 -6.94 -4.92 6.60
N LEU A 71 -5.80 -5.15 5.91
CA LEU A 71 -4.80 -4.11 5.67
C LEU A 71 -5.18 -3.33 4.41
N GLU A 72 -5.97 -2.26 4.60
CA GLU A 72 -6.38 -1.38 3.49
C GLU A 72 -5.20 -0.56 2.93
N PHE A 73 -5.10 -0.49 1.61
CA PHE A 73 -4.07 0.26 0.91
C PHE A 73 -4.57 1.64 0.49
N SER A 74 -3.75 2.66 0.73
CA SER A 74 -3.96 4.03 0.25
C SER A 74 -5.42 4.51 0.35
N PRO A 75 -6.05 4.44 1.55
CA PRO A 75 -7.44 4.86 1.73
C PRO A 75 -7.65 6.35 1.38
N LEU A 76 -6.63 7.19 1.56
CA LEU A 76 -6.65 8.61 1.19
C LEU A 76 -6.19 8.88 -0.26
N ALA A 77 -6.19 7.88 -1.14
CA ALA A 77 -5.96 8.14 -2.55
C ALA A 77 -6.97 9.18 -3.06
N SER A 78 -6.49 10.10 -3.90
CA SER A 78 -7.21 11.27 -4.41
C SER A 78 -7.60 12.36 -3.39
N TRP A 79 -7.17 12.27 -2.13
CA TRP A 79 -7.53 13.28 -1.12
C TRP A 79 -7.10 14.69 -1.57
N LYS A 80 -8.04 15.64 -1.63
CA LYS A 80 -7.84 17.00 -2.15
C LYS A 80 -7.36 17.06 -3.60
N MET A 81 -7.66 16.04 -4.39
CA MET A 81 -7.47 16.01 -5.84
C MET A 81 -8.83 16.00 -6.53
N TYR A 82 -8.89 16.50 -7.77
CA TYR A 82 -10.10 16.43 -8.61
C TYR A 82 -11.36 16.97 -7.90
N GLU A 83 -11.24 18.06 -7.14
CA GLU A 83 -12.35 18.67 -6.40
C GLU A 83 -13.05 17.69 -5.43
N ASP A 84 -12.29 16.71 -4.89
CA ASP A 84 -12.77 15.66 -3.97
C ASP A 84 -13.88 14.76 -4.54
N GLU A 85 -14.00 14.71 -5.88
CA GLU A 85 -15.02 13.95 -6.58
C GLU A 85 -14.74 12.44 -6.67
N ASN A 86 -13.53 11.98 -6.34
CA ASN A 86 -13.09 10.59 -6.48
C ASN A 86 -12.56 9.96 -5.17
N PRO A 87 -13.24 10.14 -4.02
CA PRO A 87 -12.76 9.71 -2.70
C PRO A 87 -12.18 8.29 -2.68
N GLY A 88 -11.02 8.13 -2.06
CA GLY A 88 -10.32 6.85 -1.99
C GLY A 88 -9.84 6.31 -3.34
N GLY A 89 -9.89 7.14 -4.38
CA GLY A 89 -9.65 6.76 -5.77
C GLY A 89 -10.77 5.94 -6.41
N GLY A 90 -11.97 5.88 -5.81
CA GLY A 90 -13.10 5.09 -6.35
C GLY A 90 -12.89 3.57 -6.32
N ILE A 91 -11.93 3.11 -5.50
CA ILE A 91 -11.55 1.71 -5.40
C ILE A 91 -11.02 1.40 -3.99
N VAL A 92 -11.48 0.30 -3.40
CA VAL A 92 -10.98 -0.25 -2.15
C VAL A 92 -10.00 -1.36 -2.48
N THR A 93 -8.77 -1.25 -1.99
CA THR A 93 -7.73 -2.27 -2.18
C THR A 93 -7.10 -2.63 -0.84
N GLY A 94 -6.65 -3.88 -0.67
CA GLY A 94 -6.00 -4.30 0.56
C GLY A 94 -5.72 -5.80 0.62
N ILE A 95 -5.11 -6.23 1.73
CA ILE A 95 -4.92 -7.65 2.04
C ILE A 95 -5.90 -8.07 3.14
N GLY A 96 -6.54 -9.20 2.96
CA GLY A 96 -7.30 -9.87 4.01
C GLY A 96 -7.23 -11.38 3.89
N SER A 97 -7.90 -12.09 4.81
CA SER A 97 -7.87 -13.55 4.87
C SER A 97 -9.19 -14.17 4.42
N ILE A 98 -9.11 -15.24 3.62
CA ILE A 98 -10.24 -16.06 3.20
C ILE A 98 -9.84 -17.53 3.37
N HIS A 99 -10.54 -18.32 4.18
CA HIS A 99 -10.12 -19.66 4.57
C HIS A 99 -8.67 -19.71 5.10
N GLY A 100 -8.28 -18.71 5.89
CA GLY A 100 -6.92 -18.57 6.45
C GLY A 100 -5.84 -18.17 5.44
N LYS A 101 -6.22 -17.90 4.18
CA LYS A 101 -5.31 -17.57 3.08
C LYS A 101 -5.31 -16.08 2.79
N GLN A 102 -4.12 -15.48 2.69
CA GLN A 102 -3.95 -14.04 2.47
C GLN A 102 -4.09 -13.64 1.00
N VAL A 103 -5.15 -12.91 0.67
CA VAL A 103 -5.43 -12.47 -0.70
C VAL A 103 -5.36 -10.95 -0.83
N VAL A 104 -4.97 -10.47 -2.01
CA VAL A 104 -5.16 -9.07 -2.38
C VAL A 104 -6.55 -8.90 -2.97
N ILE A 105 -7.33 -7.99 -2.38
CA ILE A 105 -8.66 -7.62 -2.87
C ILE A 105 -8.57 -6.29 -3.59
N VAL A 106 -9.23 -6.19 -4.73
CA VAL A 106 -9.40 -4.97 -5.52
C VAL A 106 -10.87 -4.81 -5.86
N ALA A 107 -11.55 -3.86 -5.22
CA ALA A 107 -13.00 -3.72 -5.29
C ALA A 107 -13.40 -2.30 -5.72
N ASN A 108 -14.11 -2.19 -6.85
CA ASN A 108 -14.58 -0.89 -7.35
C ASN A 108 -15.72 -0.34 -6.49
N ASP A 109 -15.72 0.97 -6.26
CA ASP A 109 -16.82 1.67 -5.62
C ASP A 109 -17.72 2.32 -6.68
N ALA A 110 -18.79 1.64 -7.08
CA ALA A 110 -19.74 2.15 -8.07
C ALA A 110 -20.49 3.43 -7.61
N THR A 111 -20.50 3.74 -6.31
CA THR A 111 -21.10 4.98 -5.80
C THR A 111 -20.24 6.21 -6.08
N VAL A 112 -18.95 6.01 -6.38
CA VAL A 112 -18.00 7.07 -6.70
C VAL A 112 -17.91 7.24 -8.20
N LYS A 113 -18.63 8.22 -8.76
CA LYS A 113 -18.66 8.53 -10.21
C LYS A 113 -18.89 7.28 -11.08
N GLY A 114 -19.78 6.38 -10.64
CA GLY A 114 -20.09 5.13 -11.34
C GLY A 114 -18.95 4.11 -11.35
N GLY A 115 -17.99 4.22 -10.43
CA GLY A 115 -16.80 3.37 -10.36
C GLY A 115 -15.81 3.62 -11.51
N THR A 116 -15.86 4.79 -12.13
CA THR A 116 -14.99 5.11 -13.28
C THR A 116 -13.53 5.31 -12.87
N TYR A 117 -12.62 4.91 -13.76
CA TYR A 117 -11.18 5.00 -13.50
C TYR A 117 -10.62 6.38 -13.82
N TYR A 118 -10.25 7.11 -12.77
CA TYR A 118 -9.38 8.28 -12.84
C TYR A 118 -7.91 7.84 -12.93
N PRO A 119 -6.96 8.74 -13.26
CA PRO A 119 -5.53 8.42 -13.26
C PRO A 119 -5.06 7.79 -11.93
N ILE A 120 -5.51 8.35 -10.80
CA ILE A 120 -5.18 7.82 -9.47
C ILE A 120 -5.80 6.44 -9.19
N THR A 121 -6.97 6.13 -9.77
CA THR A 121 -7.61 4.82 -9.66
C THR A 121 -6.77 3.75 -10.34
N VAL A 122 -6.27 4.04 -11.54
CA VAL A 122 -5.34 3.15 -12.27
C VAL A 122 -4.08 2.91 -11.43
N LYS A 123 -3.45 3.98 -10.95
CA LYS A 123 -2.25 3.89 -10.13
C LYS A 123 -2.46 3.08 -8.84
N LYS A 124 -3.63 3.20 -8.20
CA LYS A 124 -3.97 2.43 -7.00
C LYS A 124 -4.24 0.95 -7.32
N HIS A 125 -4.92 0.64 -8.42
CA HIS A 125 -5.11 -0.72 -8.90
C HIS A 125 -3.75 -1.39 -9.21
N LEU A 126 -2.91 -0.74 -10.02
CA LEU A 126 -1.59 -1.25 -10.38
C LEU A 126 -0.70 -1.46 -9.14
N ARG A 127 -0.78 -0.58 -8.14
CA ARG A 127 -0.05 -0.79 -6.89
C ARG A 127 -0.55 -2.01 -6.11
N ALA A 128 -1.85 -2.30 -6.13
CA ALA A 128 -2.37 -3.51 -5.50
C ALA A 128 -1.83 -4.77 -6.18
N GLN A 129 -1.77 -4.78 -7.53
CA GLN A 129 -1.17 -5.89 -8.28
C GLN A 129 0.34 -6.00 -8.08
N GLU A 130 1.06 -4.88 -7.99
CA GLU A 130 2.49 -4.87 -7.67
C GLU A 130 2.73 -5.53 -6.31
N ILE A 131 1.94 -5.20 -5.28
CA ILE A 131 2.00 -5.88 -3.98
C ILE A 131 1.67 -7.37 -4.11
N ALA A 132 0.64 -7.73 -4.87
CA ALA A 132 0.24 -9.12 -5.08
C ALA A 132 1.37 -9.94 -5.71
N LEU A 133 1.94 -9.46 -6.83
CA LEU A 133 3.05 -10.09 -7.53
C LEU A 133 4.28 -10.24 -6.62
N GLU A 134 4.68 -9.14 -5.97
CA GLU A 134 5.87 -9.08 -5.14
C GLU A 134 5.83 -10.00 -3.91
N ASN A 135 4.64 -10.25 -3.38
CA ASN A 135 4.42 -11.08 -2.20
C ASN A 135 3.74 -12.42 -2.52
N ARG A 136 3.54 -12.72 -3.81
CA ARG A 136 2.89 -13.93 -4.33
C ARG A 136 1.51 -14.21 -3.71
N LEU A 137 0.68 -13.18 -3.65
CA LEU A 137 -0.67 -13.24 -3.07
C LEU A 137 -1.72 -13.38 -4.19
N PRO A 138 -2.67 -14.32 -4.09
CA PRO A 138 -3.79 -14.40 -5.03
C PRO A 138 -4.58 -13.08 -5.09
N CYS A 139 -5.13 -12.77 -6.26
CA CYS A 139 -5.90 -11.56 -6.52
C CYS A 139 -7.40 -11.89 -6.64
N ILE A 140 -8.23 -11.12 -5.94
CA ILE A 140 -9.69 -11.13 -6.11
C ILE A 140 -10.17 -9.75 -6.52
N TYR A 141 -10.76 -9.67 -7.71
CA TYR A 141 -11.31 -8.46 -8.31
C TYR A 141 -12.83 -8.42 -8.13
N LEU A 142 -13.34 -7.51 -7.30
CA LEU A 142 -14.78 -7.25 -7.20
C LEU A 142 -15.13 -6.12 -8.18
N VAL A 143 -15.53 -6.53 -9.40
CA VAL A 143 -15.65 -5.65 -10.56
C VAL A 143 -17.03 -5.01 -10.60
N ASP A 144 -17.05 -3.67 -10.61
CA ASP A 144 -18.27 -2.86 -10.69
C ASP A 144 -17.91 -1.44 -11.15
N SER A 145 -17.61 -1.29 -12.45
CA SER A 145 -17.02 -0.06 -13.01
C SER A 145 -17.66 0.34 -14.34
N GLY A 146 -18.03 1.62 -14.44
CA GLY A 146 -18.49 2.25 -15.68
C GLY A 146 -17.42 2.47 -16.74
N GLY A 147 -16.16 2.06 -16.52
CA GLY A 147 -15.06 2.21 -17.48
C GLY A 147 -14.08 3.34 -17.11
N ALA A 148 -13.38 3.89 -18.10
CA ALA A 148 -12.43 4.98 -17.89
C ALA A 148 -13.14 6.33 -17.70
N PHE A 149 -12.58 7.21 -16.87
CA PHE A 149 -13.06 8.58 -16.77
C PHE A 149 -12.62 9.39 -18.00
N LEU A 150 -13.51 9.46 -19.00
CA LEU A 150 -13.22 9.97 -20.34
C LEU A 150 -12.58 11.37 -20.38
N PRO A 151 -12.95 12.35 -19.53
CA PRO A 151 -12.29 13.66 -19.54
C PRO A 151 -10.78 13.62 -19.28
N LEU A 152 -10.28 12.59 -18.59
CA LEU A 152 -8.86 12.40 -18.28
C LEU A 152 -8.26 11.18 -19.01
N GLN A 153 -8.86 10.73 -20.11
CA GLN A 153 -8.46 9.50 -20.80
C GLN A 153 -6.96 9.46 -21.20
N ALA A 154 -6.36 10.61 -21.52
CA ALA A 154 -4.94 10.69 -21.90
C ALA A 154 -3.98 10.30 -20.77
N GLU A 155 -4.42 10.44 -19.51
CA GLU A 155 -3.70 10.05 -18.30
C GLU A 155 -4.16 8.67 -17.76
N VAL A 156 -5.07 8.00 -18.47
CA VAL A 156 -5.66 6.72 -18.07
C VAL A 156 -5.34 5.61 -19.07
N PHE A 157 -5.16 5.91 -20.36
CA PHE A 157 -5.10 4.90 -21.42
C PHE A 157 -3.70 4.60 -21.98
N PRO A 158 -2.90 5.58 -22.47
CA PRO A 158 -1.87 5.29 -23.46
C PRO A 158 -0.51 4.78 -22.94
N ASP A 159 -0.11 5.11 -21.72
CA ASP A 159 1.28 4.92 -21.26
C ASP A 159 1.52 3.53 -20.62
N ARG A 160 2.79 3.18 -20.39
CA ARG A 160 3.21 1.89 -19.83
C ARG A 160 2.48 1.51 -18.55
N ASP A 161 2.27 2.48 -17.66
CA ASP A 161 1.66 2.29 -16.34
C ASP A 161 0.20 2.81 -16.30
N HIS A 162 -0.47 2.76 -17.44
CA HIS A 162 -1.89 3.10 -17.59
C HIS A 162 -2.78 1.84 -17.60
N PHE A 163 -4.08 1.99 -17.91
CA PHE A 163 -5.11 0.97 -17.70
C PHE A 163 -4.79 -0.40 -18.30
N GLY A 164 -4.15 -0.46 -19.48
CA GLY A 164 -3.75 -1.72 -20.12
C GLY A 164 -2.74 -2.55 -19.32
N ARG A 165 -1.98 -1.91 -18.41
CA ARG A 165 -1.01 -2.60 -17.55
C ARG A 165 -1.68 -3.56 -16.57
N ILE A 166 -2.95 -3.33 -16.24
CA ILE A 166 -3.75 -4.22 -15.38
C ILE A 166 -3.79 -5.62 -15.98
N PHE A 167 -4.09 -5.72 -17.27
CA PHE A 167 -4.22 -6.98 -18.00
C PHE A 167 -2.88 -7.69 -18.18
N TYR A 168 -1.83 -6.91 -18.50
CA TYR A 168 -0.47 -7.43 -18.57
C TYR A 168 -0.06 -8.07 -17.24
N ASN A 169 -0.29 -7.37 -16.12
CA ASN A 169 0.04 -7.88 -14.79
C ASN A 169 -0.81 -9.10 -14.43
N GLN A 170 -2.12 -9.13 -14.72
CA GLN A 170 -2.97 -10.31 -14.51
C GLN A 170 -2.41 -11.53 -15.24
N SER A 171 -2.09 -11.38 -16.53
CA SER A 171 -1.54 -12.47 -17.34
C SER A 171 -0.19 -12.96 -16.82
N GLN A 172 0.72 -12.06 -16.42
CA GLN A 172 2.01 -12.44 -15.85
C GLN A 172 1.84 -13.15 -14.49
N MET A 173 0.97 -12.64 -13.61
CA MET A 173 0.71 -13.28 -12.31
C MET A 173 0.09 -14.68 -12.47
N SER A 174 -0.88 -14.85 -13.37
CA SER A 174 -1.44 -16.17 -13.69
C SER A 174 -0.36 -17.13 -14.21
N ALA A 175 0.51 -16.67 -15.13
CA ALA A 175 1.64 -17.47 -15.63
C ALA A 175 2.64 -17.86 -14.52
N GLU A 176 2.79 -17.03 -13.48
CA GLU A 176 3.57 -17.33 -12.28
C GLU A 176 2.81 -18.18 -11.24
N SER A 177 1.63 -18.71 -11.57
CA SER A 177 0.76 -19.47 -10.67
C SER A 177 0.28 -18.68 -9.44
N ILE A 178 0.04 -17.37 -9.61
CA ILE A 178 -0.65 -16.53 -8.63
C ILE A 178 -2.11 -16.42 -9.10
N PRO A 179 -3.08 -17.04 -8.41
CA PRO A 179 -4.46 -17.11 -8.88
C PRO A 179 -5.10 -15.73 -9.08
N GLN A 180 -5.84 -15.59 -10.17
CA GLN A 180 -6.62 -14.41 -10.54
C GLN A 180 -8.10 -14.77 -10.56
N LEU A 181 -8.90 -14.18 -9.66
CA LEU A 181 -10.35 -14.38 -9.59
C LEU A 181 -11.07 -13.06 -9.84
N ALA A 182 -12.04 -13.06 -10.77
CA ALA A 182 -12.95 -11.94 -10.96
C ALA A 182 -14.37 -12.27 -10.49
N VAL A 183 -15.00 -11.30 -9.83
CA VAL A 183 -16.41 -11.35 -9.41
C VAL A 183 -17.09 -10.13 -9.99
N VAL A 184 -17.87 -10.31 -11.05
CA VAL A 184 -18.56 -9.25 -11.79
C VAL A 184 -19.92 -8.98 -11.14
N MET A 185 -19.98 -7.88 -10.39
CA MET A 185 -21.11 -7.50 -9.55
C MET A 185 -21.79 -6.21 -10.05
N GLY A 186 -21.57 -5.88 -11.32
CA GLY A 186 -22.13 -4.71 -11.98
C GLY A 186 -21.58 -4.54 -13.39
N SER A 187 -21.52 -3.29 -13.86
CA SER A 187 -21.04 -3.00 -15.21
C SER A 187 -19.55 -3.32 -15.36
N CYS A 188 -19.18 -3.91 -16.50
CA CYS A 188 -17.82 -4.18 -16.91
C CYS A 188 -17.66 -3.91 -18.42
N THR A 189 -17.41 -2.65 -18.77
CA THR A 189 -17.44 -2.18 -20.17
C THR A 189 -16.04 -1.91 -20.75
N ALA A 190 -15.92 -2.07 -22.06
CA ALA A 190 -14.76 -1.72 -22.87
C ALA A 190 -13.47 -2.38 -22.35
N GLY A 191 -12.43 -1.59 -22.07
CA GLY A 191 -11.19 -2.14 -21.53
C GLY A 191 -11.41 -2.93 -20.24
N GLY A 192 -12.36 -2.54 -19.39
CA GLY A 192 -12.64 -3.22 -18.13
C GLY A 192 -13.03 -4.68 -18.31
N ALA A 193 -13.64 -5.03 -19.45
CA ALA A 193 -14.08 -6.39 -19.79
C ALA A 193 -12.93 -7.41 -19.80
N TYR A 194 -11.68 -6.97 -19.96
CA TYR A 194 -10.53 -7.86 -19.87
C TYR A 194 -10.18 -8.29 -18.45
N ILE A 195 -10.64 -7.58 -17.40
CA ILE A 195 -10.42 -8.01 -16.01
C ILE A 195 -11.04 -9.40 -15.78
N PRO A 196 -12.35 -9.62 -16.03
CA PRO A 196 -12.92 -10.96 -15.97
C PRO A 196 -12.39 -11.87 -17.08
N ALA A 197 -12.35 -11.42 -18.34
CA ALA A 197 -11.97 -12.31 -19.45
C ALA A 197 -10.53 -12.84 -19.39
N MET A 198 -9.65 -12.26 -18.56
CA MET A 198 -8.27 -12.71 -18.33
C MET A 198 -8.02 -13.21 -16.90
N SER A 199 -9.07 -13.39 -16.09
CA SER A 199 -8.96 -14.08 -14.81
C SER A 199 -9.01 -15.59 -15.00
N ASP A 200 -8.45 -16.34 -14.05
CA ASP A 200 -8.43 -17.81 -14.10
C ASP A 200 -9.82 -18.40 -13.86
N GLU A 201 -10.61 -17.75 -12.99
CA GLU A 201 -12.02 -18.05 -12.75
C GLU A 201 -12.84 -16.76 -12.64
N VAL A 202 -14.08 -16.81 -13.12
CA VAL A 202 -14.98 -15.66 -13.21
C VAL A 202 -16.36 -16.01 -12.68
N VAL A 203 -16.81 -15.22 -11.70
CA VAL A 203 -18.18 -15.24 -11.18
C VAL A 203 -18.94 -14.04 -11.73
N ILE A 204 -20.19 -14.21 -12.15
CA ILE A 204 -21.05 -13.10 -12.62
C ILE A 204 -22.43 -13.14 -11.96
N VAL A 205 -22.90 -12.00 -11.46
CA VAL A 205 -24.23 -11.86 -10.84
C VAL A 205 -25.29 -11.66 -11.92
N ARG A 206 -26.34 -12.48 -11.92
CA ARG A 206 -27.47 -12.37 -12.87
C ARG A 206 -28.19 -11.03 -12.81
N GLN A 207 -28.68 -10.55 -13.95
CA GLN A 207 -29.50 -9.33 -14.04
C GLN A 207 -28.84 -8.09 -13.40
N GLN A 208 -27.51 -8.10 -13.30
CA GLN A 208 -26.74 -7.08 -12.58
C GLN A 208 -25.34 -6.95 -13.16
N GLY A 209 -24.61 -8.06 -13.24
CA GLY A 209 -23.29 -8.15 -13.85
C GLY A 209 -23.39 -8.16 -15.36
N THR A 210 -22.61 -7.30 -16.02
CA THR A 210 -22.52 -7.27 -17.49
C THR A 210 -21.09 -7.13 -17.97
N ILE A 211 -20.72 -7.82 -19.05
CA ILE A 211 -19.39 -7.77 -19.65
C ILE A 211 -19.54 -7.49 -21.16
N PHE A 212 -18.89 -6.44 -21.67
CA PHE A 212 -18.88 -6.19 -23.11
C PHE A 212 -17.75 -5.24 -23.52
N LEU A 213 -17.19 -5.42 -24.71
CA LEU A 213 -16.20 -4.50 -25.29
C LEU A 213 -16.82 -3.16 -25.73
N ALA A 214 -18.10 -3.17 -26.08
CA ALA A 214 -18.86 -1.99 -26.42
C ALA A 214 -20.23 -2.13 -25.78
N GLY A 215 -20.60 -1.22 -24.88
CA GLY A 215 -21.93 -1.23 -24.27
C GLY A 215 -23.01 -0.81 -25.25
N PRO A 216 -24.30 -0.96 -24.87
CA PRO A 216 -25.43 -0.62 -25.74
C PRO A 216 -25.36 0.74 -26.43
N PRO A 217 -24.94 1.85 -25.75
CA PRO A 217 -24.82 3.14 -26.43
C PRO A 217 -23.81 3.14 -27.58
N LEU A 218 -22.70 2.41 -27.43
CA LEU A 218 -21.65 2.32 -28.44
C LEU A 218 -22.04 1.36 -29.58
N VAL A 219 -22.70 0.25 -29.27
CA VAL A 219 -23.24 -0.69 -30.28
C VAL A 219 -24.25 0.04 -31.17
N LYS A 220 -25.20 0.76 -30.57
CA LYS A 220 -26.18 1.57 -31.29
C LYS A 220 -25.50 2.62 -32.17
N ALA A 221 -24.51 3.34 -31.64
CA ALA A 221 -23.79 4.36 -32.39
C ALA A 221 -22.98 3.81 -33.57
N ALA A 222 -22.40 2.61 -33.42
CA ALA A 222 -21.54 2.00 -34.43
C ALA A 222 -22.29 1.21 -35.51
N THR A 223 -23.41 0.57 -35.16
CA THR A 223 -24.10 -0.41 -36.03
C THR A 223 -25.57 -0.11 -36.28
N GLY A 224 -26.19 0.74 -35.45
CA GLY A 224 -27.63 0.98 -35.45
C GLY A 224 -28.45 -0.09 -34.70
N GLU A 225 -27.82 -1.15 -34.19
CA GLU A 225 -28.49 -2.19 -33.41
C GLU A 225 -28.94 -1.65 -32.04
N GLU A 226 -30.22 -1.88 -31.70
CA GLU A 226 -30.77 -1.60 -30.37
C GLU A 226 -30.86 -2.88 -29.57
N VAL A 227 -30.02 -2.98 -28.53
CA VAL A 227 -29.95 -4.14 -27.63
C VAL A 227 -29.77 -3.64 -26.20
N ASP A 228 -30.37 -4.29 -25.22
CA ASP A 228 -30.17 -3.95 -23.81
C ASP A 228 -28.88 -4.59 -23.24
N ALA A 229 -28.46 -4.16 -22.06
CA ALA A 229 -27.19 -4.60 -21.47
C ALA A 229 -27.18 -6.09 -21.06
N GLU A 230 -28.33 -6.65 -20.63
CA GLU A 230 -28.44 -8.04 -20.20
C GLU A 230 -28.42 -8.97 -21.42
N THR A 231 -29.14 -8.62 -22.48
CA THR A 231 -29.16 -9.37 -23.74
C THR A 231 -27.81 -9.31 -24.45
N LEU A 232 -27.10 -8.18 -24.36
CA LEU A 232 -25.79 -8.00 -25.00
C LEU A 232 -24.66 -8.79 -24.31
N GLY A 233 -24.64 -8.79 -22.98
CA GLY A 233 -23.50 -9.32 -22.21
C GLY A 233 -23.81 -9.60 -20.75
N GLY A 234 -25.03 -10.01 -20.43
CA GLY A 234 -25.43 -10.40 -19.08
C GLY A 234 -24.89 -11.77 -18.66
N ALA A 235 -25.27 -12.19 -17.45
CA ALA A 235 -24.80 -13.45 -16.86
C ALA A 235 -25.20 -14.67 -17.70
N ASP A 236 -26.42 -14.70 -18.23
CA ASP A 236 -26.91 -15.82 -19.04
C ASP A 236 -26.16 -15.92 -20.38
N VAL A 237 -25.75 -14.80 -20.99
CA VAL A 237 -24.90 -14.80 -22.19
C VAL A 237 -23.55 -15.44 -21.87
N HIS A 238 -22.89 -14.99 -20.79
CA HIS A 238 -21.51 -15.37 -20.55
C HIS A 238 -21.31 -16.74 -19.90
N THR A 239 -22.32 -17.26 -19.19
CA THR A 239 -22.25 -18.58 -18.55
C THR A 239 -22.90 -19.71 -19.36
N ARG A 240 -23.81 -19.38 -20.30
CA ARG A 240 -24.51 -20.41 -21.11
C ARG A 240 -24.11 -20.43 -22.57
N GLN A 241 -23.64 -19.31 -23.12
CA GLN A 241 -23.37 -19.18 -24.56
C GLN A 241 -21.90 -18.96 -24.85
N SER A 242 -21.29 -17.90 -24.30
CA SER A 242 -19.94 -17.50 -24.68
C SER A 242 -18.83 -18.18 -23.88
N GLY A 243 -19.10 -18.59 -22.63
CA GLY A 243 -18.09 -19.12 -21.71
C GLY A 243 -17.07 -18.08 -21.24
N VAL A 244 -17.44 -16.80 -21.20
CA VAL A 244 -16.56 -15.73 -20.63
C VAL A 244 -16.63 -15.71 -19.11
N ALA A 245 -17.72 -16.25 -18.54
CA ALA A 245 -17.86 -16.43 -17.10
C ALA A 245 -18.12 -17.89 -16.76
N ASP A 246 -17.55 -18.36 -15.66
CA ASP A 246 -17.56 -19.77 -15.26
C ASP A 246 -18.67 -20.08 -14.27
N HIS A 247 -19.01 -19.11 -13.41
CA HIS A 247 -19.94 -19.30 -12.31
C HIS A 247 -21.09 -18.29 -12.35
N TYR A 248 -22.33 -18.80 -12.28
CA TYR A 248 -23.56 -18.00 -12.29
C TYR A 248 -24.04 -17.74 -10.85
N ALA A 249 -23.98 -16.48 -10.41
CA ALA A 249 -24.44 -16.06 -9.10
C ALA A 249 -25.85 -15.44 -9.14
N MET A 250 -26.59 -15.58 -8.05
CA MET A 250 -27.99 -15.13 -7.97
C MET A 250 -28.09 -13.67 -7.49
N ASP A 251 -27.17 -13.28 -6.63
CA ASP A 251 -27.04 -11.97 -6.00
C ASP A 251 -25.59 -11.81 -5.52
N ASP A 252 -25.30 -10.69 -4.87
CA ASP A 252 -23.97 -10.38 -4.33
C ASP A 252 -23.52 -11.39 -3.26
N GLU A 253 -24.40 -11.81 -2.35
CA GLU A 253 -24.05 -12.76 -1.27
C GLU A 253 -23.66 -14.12 -1.83
N HIS A 254 -24.44 -14.62 -2.80
CA HIS A 254 -24.13 -15.87 -3.49
C HIS A 254 -22.80 -15.77 -4.27
N ALA A 255 -22.54 -14.64 -4.93
CA ALA A 255 -21.28 -14.43 -5.66
C ALA A 255 -20.06 -14.46 -4.72
N LEU A 256 -20.17 -13.82 -3.55
CA LEU A 256 -19.10 -13.84 -2.55
C LEU A 256 -18.92 -15.24 -1.94
N SER A 257 -20.00 -15.99 -1.73
CA SER A 257 -19.92 -17.40 -1.30
C SER A 257 -19.17 -18.27 -2.32
N ILE A 258 -19.49 -18.15 -3.62
CA ILE A 258 -18.74 -18.83 -4.69
C ILE A 258 -17.28 -18.40 -4.68
N ALA A 259 -16.98 -17.11 -4.56
CA ALA A 259 -15.62 -16.60 -4.51
C ALA A 259 -14.81 -17.19 -3.34
N ARG A 260 -15.44 -17.37 -2.17
CA ARG A 260 -14.82 -18.05 -1.03
C ARG A 260 -14.54 -19.53 -1.33
N ASN A 261 -15.47 -20.24 -1.94
CA ASN A 261 -15.28 -21.65 -2.35
C ASN A 261 -14.13 -21.79 -3.36
N ILE A 262 -14.00 -20.86 -4.30
CA ILE A 262 -12.85 -20.81 -5.23
C ILE A 262 -11.55 -20.60 -4.44
N ALA A 263 -11.52 -19.61 -3.53
CA ALA A 263 -10.34 -19.31 -2.73
C ALA A 263 -9.91 -20.46 -1.80
N GLU A 264 -10.84 -21.30 -1.35
CA GLU A 264 -10.55 -22.54 -0.62
C GLU A 264 -9.65 -23.50 -1.42
N ASN A 265 -9.65 -23.41 -2.76
CA ASN A 265 -8.83 -24.23 -3.65
C ASN A 265 -7.49 -23.58 -4.04
N PHE A 266 -7.23 -22.33 -3.64
CA PHE A 266 -5.94 -21.68 -3.93
C PHE A 266 -4.78 -22.44 -3.29
N VAL A 267 -3.77 -22.77 -4.08
CA VAL A 267 -2.54 -23.43 -3.60
C VAL A 267 -1.51 -22.37 -3.26
N TYR A 268 -1.10 -22.30 -2.00
CA TYR A 268 0.00 -21.44 -1.59
C TYR A 268 1.31 -22.19 -1.75
N GLY A 269 2.28 -21.56 -2.42
CA GLY A 269 3.68 -21.96 -2.24
C GLY A 269 4.02 -21.79 -0.76
N GLY A 270 4.41 -22.88 -0.09
CA GLY A 270 4.68 -22.87 1.35
C GLY A 270 5.67 -21.77 1.75
N ASN A 271 5.55 -21.26 2.97
CA ASN A 271 6.44 -20.22 3.48
C ASN A 271 7.86 -20.80 3.70
N PRO A 272 8.86 -20.45 2.89
CA PRO A 272 10.14 -21.14 2.92
C PRO A 272 10.91 -20.76 4.19
N GLY A 273 10.83 -21.61 5.22
CA GLY A 273 11.82 -21.71 6.29
C GLY A 273 12.07 -20.44 7.11
N LEU A 274 11.10 -19.52 7.21
CA LEU A 274 11.20 -18.39 8.12
C LEU A 274 11.15 -18.90 9.57
N GLU A 275 12.19 -18.61 10.33
CA GLU A 275 12.27 -18.90 11.76
C GLU A 275 11.42 -17.89 12.54
N ILE A 276 10.17 -18.27 12.84
CA ILE A 276 9.24 -17.49 13.65
C ILE A 276 9.38 -17.95 15.11
N ALA A 277 9.81 -17.06 16.00
CA ALA A 277 9.81 -17.32 17.44
C ALA A 277 8.45 -16.99 18.04
N ASP A 278 8.21 -17.39 19.29
CA ASP A 278 7.00 -16.98 20.01
C ASP A 278 6.96 -15.45 20.14
N PRO A 279 5.89 -14.78 19.66
CA PRO A 279 5.74 -13.34 19.80
C PRO A 279 5.68 -12.90 21.27
N GLU A 280 6.30 -11.76 21.58
CA GLU A 280 6.23 -11.13 22.90
C GLU A 280 5.95 -9.63 22.72
N PRO A 281 5.08 -9.01 23.53
CA PRO A 281 4.89 -7.57 23.48
C PRO A 281 6.18 -6.80 23.82
N PRO A 282 6.34 -5.54 23.39
CA PRO A 282 7.40 -4.67 23.90
C PRO A 282 7.23 -4.43 25.41
N LEU A 283 8.33 -4.12 26.11
CA LEU A 283 8.32 -3.81 27.55
C LEU A 283 7.70 -2.45 27.87
N TYR A 284 7.71 -1.53 26.91
CA TYR A 284 7.15 -0.19 27.03
C TYR A 284 5.88 -0.07 26.19
N ASP A 285 4.93 0.71 26.66
CA ASP A 285 3.65 0.91 25.98
C ASP A 285 3.86 1.56 24.60
N PRO A 286 3.42 0.94 23.49
CA PRO A 286 3.47 1.54 22.16
C PRO A 286 2.82 2.92 22.05
N GLU A 287 1.82 3.25 22.87
CA GLU A 287 1.21 4.59 22.89
C GLU A 287 2.21 5.69 23.29
N GLU A 288 3.27 5.35 24.02
CA GLU A 288 4.28 6.34 24.42
C GLU A 288 5.06 6.92 23.22
N ILE A 289 5.02 6.27 22.05
CA ILE A 289 5.57 6.80 20.79
C ILE A 289 5.02 8.21 20.52
N TYR A 290 3.75 8.47 20.84
CA TYR A 290 3.14 9.78 20.64
C TYR A 290 3.85 10.90 21.43
N GLY A 291 4.39 10.61 22.62
CA GLY A 291 5.13 11.57 23.43
C GLY A 291 6.65 11.62 23.14
N ILE A 292 7.19 10.61 22.46
CA ILE A 292 8.61 10.56 22.07
C ILE A 292 8.90 11.50 20.91
N ILE A 293 8.02 11.52 19.90
CA ILE A 293 8.25 12.26 18.67
C ILE A 293 8.08 13.76 18.91
N PRO A 294 9.14 14.58 18.74
CA PRO A 294 9.06 16.01 19.01
C PRO A 294 8.06 16.73 18.10
N SER A 295 7.29 17.66 18.67
CA SER A 295 6.40 18.53 17.88
C SER A 295 7.17 19.49 16.95
N ASP A 296 8.40 19.87 17.31
CA ASP A 296 9.32 20.58 16.43
C ASP A 296 10.19 19.57 15.68
N SER A 297 10.00 19.45 14.36
CA SER A 297 10.71 18.49 13.51
C SER A 297 12.23 18.71 13.41
N ARG A 298 12.75 19.84 13.92
CA ARG A 298 14.20 20.11 14.00
C ARG A 298 14.82 19.52 15.25
N ARG A 299 14.04 19.21 16.29
CA ARG A 299 14.54 18.63 17.53
C ARG A 299 14.84 17.16 17.29
N GLN A 300 16.07 16.76 17.59
CA GLN A 300 16.47 15.35 17.55
C GLN A 300 15.92 14.61 18.78
N TYR A 301 15.68 13.32 18.60
CA TYR A 301 15.33 12.36 19.64
C TYR A 301 16.09 11.06 19.34
N ASP A 302 16.30 10.23 20.36
CA ASP A 302 16.92 8.92 20.16
C ASP A 302 15.92 7.95 19.54
N VAL A 303 16.19 7.50 18.32
CA VAL A 303 15.32 6.57 17.59
C VAL A 303 15.21 5.20 18.28
N ARG A 304 16.14 4.86 19.17
CA ARG A 304 16.06 3.65 20.01
C ARG A 304 14.81 3.63 20.87
N GLU A 305 14.30 4.80 21.29
CA GLU A 305 13.06 4.89 22.06
C GLU A 305 11.84 4.45 21.24
N VAL A 306 11.85 4.68 19.92
CA VAL A 306 10.84 4.14 19.01
C VAL A 306 11.02 2.64 18.82
N ILE A 307 12.26 2.17 18.60
CA ILE A 307 12.56 0.73 18.42
C ILE A 307 12.10 -0.07 19.64
N ALA A 308 12.37 0.40 20.86
CA ALA A 308 11.99 -0.24 22.12
C ALA A 308 10.48 -0.48 22.25
N ARG A 309 9.63 0.32 21.57
CA ARG A 309 8.16 0.24 21.62
C ARG A 309 7.55 -0.51 20.43
N VAL A 310 8.40 -1.06 19.56
CA VAL A 310 7.99 -1.80 18.36
C VAL A 310 8.45 -3.26 18.39
N VAL A 311 9.63 -3.53 18.95
CA VAL A 311 10.26 -4.86 18.90
C VAL A 311 9.91 -5.72 20.11
N ASP A 312 9.89 -7.04 19.90
CA ASP A 312 9.50 -8.02 20.90
C ASP A 312 10.38 -7.95 22.15
N GLY A 313 9.76 -7.78 23.32
CA GLY A 313 10.44 -7.63 24.61
C GLY A 313 11.41 -6.44 24.66
N SER A 314 11.26 -5.44 23.78
CA SER A 314 12.16 -4.28 23.65
C SER A 314 13.64 -4.67 23.45
N ARG A 315 13.89 -5.86 22.89
CA ARG A 315 15.24 -6.39 22.71
C ARG A 315 15.83 -5.99 21.36
N PHE A 316 17.02 -5.41 21.39
CA PHE A 316 17.73 -4.95 20.21
C PHE A 316 19.22 -5.24 20.33
N GLN A 317 19.77 -5.96 19.37
CA GLN A 317 21.22 -6.14 19.27
C GLN A 317 21.77 -5.12 18.29
N GLU A 318 22.31 -4.01 18.82
CA GLU A 318 22.87 -2.96 18.00
C GLU A 318 24.17 -3.41 17.30
N PHE A 319 24.27 -3.08 16.03
CA PHE A 319 25.43 -3.32 15.18
C PHE A 319 26.22 -2.02 15.03
N LYS A 320 27.54 -2.07 15.30
CA LYS A 320 28.43 -0.90 15.23
C LYS A 320 27.88 0.29 16.03
N GLU A 321 27.52 0.07 17.29
CA GLU A 321 26.97 1.08 18.19
C GLU A 321 27.82 2.36 18.23
N ASN A 322 29.14 2.22 18.42
CA ASN A 322 30.10 3.33 18.54
C ASN A 322 30.70 3.82 17.21
N TYR A 323 30.01 3.63 16.07
CA TYR A 323 30.49 4.07 14.75
C TYR A 323 29.32 4.55 13.87
N GLY A 324 29.39 5.77 13.33
CA GLY A 324 28.31 6.32 12.51
C GLY A 324 26.99 6.43 13.28
N GLU A 325 27.03 6.98 14.49
CA GLU A 325 25.94 7.01 15.49
C GLU A 325 24.64 7.69 15.02
N THR A 326 24.70 8.48 13.94
CA THR A 326 23.51 9.08 13.32
C THR A 326 22.68 8.10 12.50
N LEU A 327 23.13 6.84 12.36
CA LEU A 327 22.37 5.74 11.81
C LEU A 327 22.43 4.55 12.76
N VAL A 328 21.30 4.20 13.36
CA VAL A 328 21.15 3.04 14.24
C VAL A 328 20.84 1.82 13.38
N CYS A 329 21.65 0.78 13.51
CA CYS A 329 21.47 -0.49 12.80
C CYS A 329 21.47 -1.62 13.80
N GLY A 330 20.61 -2.62 13.66
CA GLY A 330 20.66 -3.77 14.57
C GLY A 330 19.57 -4.81 14.31
N PHE A 331 19.69 -5.92 15.01
CA PHE A 331 18.77 -7.06 14.87
C PHE A 331 17.74 -7.08 15.99
N ALA A 332 16.50 -7.40 15.63
CA ALA A 332 15.39 -7.56 16.58
C ALA A 332 14.42 -8.65 16.10
N ARG A 333 13.31 -8.79 16.84
CA ARG A 333 12.12 -9.49 16.36
C ARG A 333 10.89 -8.59 16.43
N ILE A 334 9.96 -8.75 15.50
CA ILE A 334 8.64 -8.14 15.54
C ILE A 334 7.64 -9.25 15.27
N TRP A 335 6.76 -9.52 16.23
CA TRP A 335 5.79 -10.60 16.16
C TRP A 335 6.44 -11.96 15.84
N GLY A 336 7.58 -12.24 16.47
CA GLY A 336 8.37 -13.46 16.27
C GLY A 336 9.29 -13.43 15.04
N TYR A 337 9.03 -12.59 14.05
CA TYR A 337 9.84 -12.49 12.83
C TYR A 337 11.17 -11.77 13.09
N ARG A 338 12.28 -12.39 12.73
CA ARG A 338 13.59 -11.73 12.78
C ARG A 338 13.67 -10.60 11.75
N VAL A 339 14.10 -9.42 12.19
CA VAL A 339 14.24 -8.23 11.34
C VAL A 339 15.59 -7.55 11.55
N GLY A 340 16.14 -6.99 10.48
CA GLY A 340 17.24 -6.03 10.53
C GLY A 340 16.66 -4.62 10.43
N ILE A 341 16.93 -3.77 11.43
CA ILE A 341 16.41 -2.41 11.49
C ILE A 341 17.53 -1.44 11.09
N VAL A 342 17.19 -0.48 10.23
CA VAL A 342 18.04 0.66 9.83
C VAL A 342 17.25 1.94 10.11
N ALA A 343 17.66 2.70 11.11
CA ALA A 343 16.88 3.81 11.64
C ALA A 343 17.71 5.11 11.70
N SER A 344 17.17 6.19 11.14
CA SER A 344 17.83 7.50 11.17
C SER A 344 17.83 8.08 12.59
N ASN A 345 18.99 8.55 13.04
CA ASN A 345 19.19 9.19 14.34
C ASN A 345 19.91 10.55 14.18
N GLY A 346 19.82 11.15 12.99
CA GLY A 346 20.52 12.37 12.62
C GLY A 346 20.79 12.45 11.12
N VAL A 347 21.67 13.38 10.73
CA VAL A 347 22.16 13.53 9.36
C VAL A 347 23.11 12.39 8.99
N LEU A 348 23.16 11.99 7.72
CA LEU A 348 24.06 10.91 7.29
C LEU A 348 25.48 11.44 7.00
N PHE A 349 26.48 10.78 7.58
CA PHE A 349 27.89 10.95 7.26
C PHE A 349 28.41 9.75 6.45
N SER A 350 29.66 9.82 5.98
CA SER A 350 30.35 8.69 5.34
C SER A 350 30.31 7.42 6.20
N GLU A 351 30.58 7.55 7.49
CA GLU A 351 30.57 6.47 8.46
C GLU A 351 29.18 5.84 8.59
N SER A 352 28.13 6.67 8.61
CA SER A 352 26.74 6.22 8.63
C SER A 352 26.41 5.40 7.40
N ALA A 353 26.81 5.85 6.21
CA ALA A 353 26.58 5.14 4.96
C ALA A 353 27.37 3.83 4.87
N LEU A 354 28.63 3.80 5.31
CA LEU A 354 29.45 2.58 5.36
C LEU A 354 28.91 1.57 6.38
N LYS A 355 28.43 2.03 7.54
CA LYS A 355 27.72 1.20 8.53
C LYS A 355 26.44 0.60 7.92
N GLY A 356 25.60 1.44 7.32
CA GLY A 356 24.36 1.01 6.67
C GLY A 356 24.60 0.00 5.56
N THR A 357 25.57 0.25 4.69
CA THR A 357 25.99 -0.66 3.60
C THR A 357 26.30 -2.05 4.14
N HIS A 358 27.26 -2.16 5.08
CA HIS A 358 27.67 -3.44 5.64
C HIS A 358 26.49 -4.15 6.33
N PHE A 359 25.66 -3.42 7.08
CA PHE A 359 24.52 -4.03 7.76
C PHE A 359 23.47 -4.58 6.78
N ILE A 360 23.17 -3.85 5.70
CA ILE A 360 22.23 -4.28 4.66
C ILE A 360 22.77 -5.53 3.95
N GLU A 361 24.06 -5.55 3.60
CA GLU A 361 24.70 -6.73 2.99
C GLU A 361 24.63 -7.95 3.92
N LEU A 362 24.83 -7.75 5.22
CA LEU A 362 24.72 -8.81 6.23
C LEU A 362 23.29 -9.37 6.31
N CYS A 363 22.28 -8.50 6.30
CA CYS A 363 20.87 -8.91 6.30
C CYS A 363 20.52 -9.66 5.00
N ALA A 364 20.95 -9.15 3.85
CA ALA A 364 20.74 -9.78 2.55
C ALA A 364 21.36 -11.17 2.49
N HIS A 365 22.62 -11.31 2.92
CA HIS A 365 23.32 -12.60 2.99
C HIS A 365 22.60 -13.61 3.90
N ARG A 366 22.08 -13.15 5.04
CA ARG A 366 21.35 -13.99 6.01
C ARG A 366 19.88 -14.17 5.68
N ARG A 367 19.39 -13.58 4.58
CA ARG A 367 17.97 -13.55 4.17
C ARG A 367 17.04 -13.01 5.27
N ILE A 368 17.50 -11.98 5.99
CA ILE A 368 16.73 -11.32 7.04
C ILE A 368 16.00 -10.11 6.43
N PRO A 369 14.67 -9.98 6.59
CA PRO A 369 13.91 -8.80 6.19
C PRO A 369 14.46 -7.51 6.80
N LEU A 370 14.37 -6.41 6.05
CA LEU A 370 14.84 -5.10 6.46
C LEU A 370 13.67 -4.17 6.79
N LEU A 371 13.76 -3.45 7.91
CA LEU A 371 12.87 -2.35 8.29
C LEU A 371 13.65 -1.04 8.32
N PHE A 372 13.22 -0.07 7.52
CA PHE A 372 13.76 1.27 7.48
C PHE A 372 12.86 2.25 8.23
N LEU A 373 13.41 2.95 9.21
CA LEU A 373 12.74 4.02 9.95
C LEU A 373 13.30 5.37 9.51
N GLN A 374 12.57 6.08 8.65
CA GLN A 374 13.06 7.34 8.07
C GLN A 374 12.72 8.54 8.97
N ASN A 375 13.79 9.19 9.45
CA ASN A 375 13.75 10.54 9.99
C ASN A 375 15.03 11.27 9.55
N ILE A 376 15.11 11.57 8.26
CA ILE A 376 16.33 12.00 7.59
C ILE A 376 16.16 13.34 6.87
N THR A 377 17.08 14.26 7.16
CA THR A 377 17.14 15.59 6.54
C THR A 377 18.16 15.68 5.40
N GLY A 378 18.99 14.65 5.22
CA GLY A 378 19.95 14.52 4.13
C GLY A 378 21.33 14.03 4.59
N PHE A 379 22.30 14.11 3.69
CA PHE A 379 23.71 13.91 3.99
C PHE A 379 24.35 15.21 4.49
N MET A 380 25.43 15.08 5.26
CA MET A 380 26.24 16.23 5.64
C MET A 380 26.82 16.94 4.41
N VAL A 381 26.94 18.26 4.47
CA VAL A 381 27.46 19.09 3.38
C VAL A 381 28.69 19.86 3.82
N GLY A 382 29.64 20.05 2.92
CA GLY A 382 30.84 20.86 3.17
C GLY A 382 32.05 20.35 2.40
N ARG A 383 33.02 21.25 2.14
CA ARG A 383 34.21 20.96 1.34
C ARG A 383 34.98 19.74 1.83
N GLU A 384 35.13 19.61 3.15
CA GLU A 384 35.85 18.49 3.78
C GLU A 384 35.14 17.15 3.55
N TYR A 385 33.82 17.10 3.72
CA TYR A 385 33.04 15.88 3.50
C TYR A 385 33.03 15.45 2.04
N GLU A 386 32.93 16.41 1.11
CA GLU A 386 33.04 16.13 -0.32
C GLU A 386 34.43 15.58 -0.68
N ALA A 387 35.50 16.21 -0.20
CA ALA A 387 36.87 15.74 -0.42
C ALA A 387 37.15 14.37 0.23
N GLY A 388 36.49 14.08 1.36
CA GLY A 388 36.51 12.79 2.05
C GLY A 388 35.74 11.68 1.33
N GLY A 389 34.97 12.02 0.28
CA GLY A 389 34.29 11.04 -0.56
C GLY A 389 32.87 10.66 -0.10
N ILE A 390 32.18 11.55 0.61
CA ILE A 390 30.81 11.30 1.11
C ILE A 390 29.83 10.85 0.01
N ALA A 391 29.97 11.37 -1.21
CA ALA A 391 29.19 10.93 -2.35
C ALA A 391 29.41 9.44 -2.68
N LYS A 392 30.67 8.97 -2.68
CA LYS A 392 31.01 7.57 -2.95
C LYS A 392 30.58 6.65 -1.80
N ASP A 393 30.59 7.13 -0.57
CA ASP A 393 30.12 6.34 0.58
C ASP A 393 28.60 6.24 0.61
N GLY A 394 27.89 7.35 0.38
CA GLY A 394 26.44 7.36 0.17
C GLY A 394 26.01 6.45 -0.98
N ALA A 395 26.76 6.45 -2.09
CA ALA A 395 26.49 5.56 -3.22
C ALA A 395 26.57 4.08 -2.84
N LYS A 396 27.48 3.66 -1.95
CA LYS A 396 27.55 2.26 -1.48
C LYS A 396 26.26 1.86 -0.76
N MET A 397 25.74 2.73 0.10
CA MET A 397 24.51 2.47 0.83
C MET A 397 23.32 2.35 -0.12
N VAL A 398 23.21 3.28 -1.07
CA VAL A 398 22.16 3.25 -2.10
C VAL A 398 22.24 1.98 -2.96
N MET A 399 23.45 1.55 -3.36
CA MET A 399 23.65 0.29 -4.07
C MET A 399 23.23 -0.92 -3.24
N ALA A 400 23.54 -0.93 -1.93
CA ALA A 400 23.12 -2.02 -1.04
C ALA A 400 21.60 -2.08 -0.90
N VAL A 401 20.92 -0.94 -0.71
CA VAL A 401 19.45 -0.87 -0.65
C VAL A 401 18.79 -1.38 -1.93
N ALA A 402 19.30 -0.95 -3.08
CA ALA A 402 18.76 -1.34 -4.38
C ALA A 402 18.89 -2.85 -4.63
N ASN A 403 20.05 -3.43 -4.29
CA ASN A 403 20.36 -4.84 -4.60
C ASN A 403 19.98 -5.83 -3.49
N ALA A 404 19.55 -5.37 -2.31
CA ALA A 404 19.10 -6.25 -1.24
C ALA A 404 17.81 -6.99 -1.65
N ALA A 405 17.96 -8.28 -1.98
CA ALA A 405 16.91 -9.20 -2.40
C ALA A 405 16.21 -9.89 -1.21
N VAL A 406 15.86 -9.10 -0.20
CA VAL A 406 15.06 -9.50 0.96
C VAL A 406 13.81 -8.62 1.05
N PRO A 407 12.74 -9.03 1.74
CA PRO A 407 11.61 -8.14 2.00
C PRO A 407 12.09 -6.86 2.70
N LYS A 408 11.78 -5.71 2.10
CA LYS A 408 12.09 -4.38 2.64
C LYS A 408 10.79 -3.69 3.03
N PHE A 409 10.75 -3.13 4.23
CA PHE A 409 9.63 -2.35 4.75
C PHE A 409 10.14 -0.96 5.15
N THR A 410 9.37 0.08 4.85
CA THR A 410 9.76 1.45 5.19
C THR A 410 8.65 2.13 5.97
N VAL A 411 8.99 2.82 7.06
CA VAL A 411 8.10 3.70 7.79
C VAL A 411 8.75 5.08 7.88
N ILE A 412 8.09 6.10 7.34
CA ILE A 412 8.52 7.49 7.50
C ILE A 412 7.97 7.99 8.84
N ILE A 413 8.85 8.07 9.84
CA ILE A 413 8.53 8.46 11.22
C ILE A 413 8.83 9.94 11.52
N GLY A 414 9.41 10.66 10.55
CA GLY A 414 9.69 12.08 10.64
C GLY A 414 9.96 12.70 9.27
N SER A 415 11.13 13.31 9.10
CA SER A 415 11.51 13.90 7.81
C SER A 415 11.98 12.84 6.81
N SER A 416 11.72 13.07 5.52
CA SER A 416 12.28 12.30 4.42
C SER A 416 12.70 13.26 3.30
N PHE A 417 13.93 13.76 3.36
CA PHE A 417 14.44 14.77 2.43
C PHE A 417 15.63 14.30 1.58
N GLY A 418 15.63 14.71 0.31
CA GLY A 418 16.75 14.60 -0.62
C GLY A 418 17.34 13.19 -0.72
N ALA A 419 18.68 13.11 -0.83
CA ALA A 419 19.41 11.85 -0.96
C ALA A 419 19.22 10.89 0.24
N GLY A 420 18.81 11.41 1.41
CA GLY A 420 18.48 10.59 2.56
C GLY A 420 17.29 9.66 2.31
N ASN A 421 16.29 10.13 1.55
CA ASN A 421 15.16 9.28 1.13
C ASN A 421 15.66 8.05 0.35
N TYR A 422 16.66 8.23 -0.49
CA TYR A 422 17.20 7.18 -1.35
C TYR A 422 17.96 6.12 -0.54
N GLY A 423 18.90 6.58 0.30
CA GLY A 423 19.69 5.71 1.16
C GLY A 423 18.86 4.96 2.21
N MET A 424 17.68 5.46 2.56
CA MET A 424 16.80 4.83 3.56
C MET A 424 15.64 4.02 2.94
N CYS A 425 15.77 3.54 1.71
CA CYS A 425 14.75 2.73 1.02
C CYS A 425 13.42 3.47 0.80
N GLY A 426 13.49 4.67 0.23
CA GLY A 426 12.33 5.43 -0.22
C GLY A 426 11.56 4.77 -1.36
N ARG A 427 10.53 5.45 -1.88
CA ARG A 427 9.54 4.85 -2.79
C ARG A 427 10.14 4.23 -4.06
N ALA A 428 11.22 4.81 -4.59
CA ALA A 428 11.90 4.33 -5.80
C ALA A 428 12.69 3.02 -5.61
N TYR A 429 12.90 2.59 -4.36
CA TYR A 429 13.70 1.40 -4.02
C TYR A 429 12.84 0.17 -3.71
N GLN A 430 11.55 0.23 -4.09
CA GLN A 430 10.60 -0.87 -4.05
C GLN A 430 10.55 -1.62 -2.70
N PRO A 431 10.33 -0.93 -1.56
CA PRO A 431 9.92 -1.66 -0.37
C PRO A 431 8.56 -2.32 -0.63
N ARG A 432 8.38 -3.55 -0.10
CA ARG A 432 7.11 -4.30 -0.17
C ARG A 432 5.96 -3.44 0.30
N PHE A 433 6.20 -2.70 1.38
CA PHE A 433 5.30 -1.67 1.90
C PHE A 433 6.07 -0.46 2.38
N LEU A 434 5.47 0.72 2.16
CA LEU A 434 5.94 1.99 2.68
C LEU A 434 4.76 2.69 3.37
N TRP A 435 4.94 3.03 4.64
CA TRP A 435 3.98 3.79 5.43
C TRP A 435 4.56 5.15 5.83
N SER A 436 3.68 6.06 6.20
CA SER A 436 4.02 7.41 6.64
C SER A 436 3.22 7.73 7.90
N TRP A 437 3.87 8.22 8.94
CA TRP A 437 3.18 8.72 10.13
C TRP A 437 2.56 10.10 9.90
N PRO A 438 1.54 10.51 10.67
CA PRO A 438 0.85 11.80 10.49
C PRO A 438 1.77 13.03 10.60
N ASN A 439 2.81 12.97 11.43
CA ASN A 439 3.79 14.04 11.60
C ASN A 439 4.79 14.15 10.43
N SER A 440 4.92 13.10 9.62
CA SER A 440 5.98 13.00 8.63
C SER A 440 5.89 14.06 7.55
N ARG A 441 7.05 14.42 6.97
CA ARG A 441 7.15 15.38 5.86
C ARG A 441 8.14 14.86 4.83
N ILE A 442 7.77 14.96 3.55
CA ILE A 442 8.56 14.48 2.42
C ILE A 442 8.71 15.59 1.38
N SER A 443 9.93 15.80 0.89
CA SER A 443 10.25 16.78 -0.16
C SER A 443 11.68 16.57 -0.69
N VAL A 444 12.02 17.22 -1.80
CA VAL A 444 13.38 17.17 -2.37
C VAL A 444 14.43 17.80 -1.44
N MET A 445 14.03 18.82 -0.67
CA MET A 445 14.81 19.48 0.38
C MET A 445 13.86 20.22 1.33
N GLY A 446 14.33 20.70 2.49
CA GLY A 446 13.51 21.47 3.41
C GLY A 446 13.08 22.82 2.82
N GLY A 447 11.87 23.27 3.12
CA GLY A 447 11.28 24.49 2.56
C GLY A 447 12.17 25.75 2.66
N PRO A 448 12.75 26.07 3.82
CA PRO A 448 13.66 27.20 3.96
C PRO A 448 14.91 27.11 3.06
N GLN A 449 15.45 25.90 2.86
CA GLN A 449 16.61 25.66 2.02
C GLN A 449 16.25 25.86 0.54
N ALA A 450 15.10 25.35 0.10
CA ALA A 450 14.61 25.56 -1.26
C ALA A 450 14.39 27.05 -1.57
N ALA A 451 13.74 27.78 -0.67
CA ALA A 451 13.49 29.21 -0.84
C ALA A 451 14.81 30.00 -0.93
N GLY A 452 15.78 29.71 -0.04
CA GLY A 452 17.08 30.37 -0.06
C GLY A 452 17.87 30.13 -1.36
N VAL A 453 17.91 28.88 -1.83
CA VAL A 453 18.62 28.53 -3.07
C VAL A 453 17.93 29.14 -4.29
N LEU A 454 16.60 29.06 -4.39
CA LEU A 454 15.87 29.58 -5.56
C LEU A 454 16.06 31.10 -5.72
N LEU A 455 16.08 31.85 -4.62
CA LEU A 455 16.34 33.30 -4.64
C LEU A 455 17.78 33.65 -5.06
N SER A 456 18.71 32.69 -5.02
CA SER A 456 20.10 32.88 -5.45
C SER A 456 20.32 32.57 -6.93
N VAL A 457 19.40 31.83 -7.57
CA VAL A 457 19.44 31.54 -9.01
C VAL A 457 19.03 32.80 -9.75
N ARG A 458 19.98 33.42 -10.47
CA ARG A 458 19.76 34.60 -11.32
C ARG A 458 19.40 34.22 -12.74
#